data_AF-A0A117MQ39-F1
#
_entry.id   AF-A0A117MQ39-F1
#
_cell.length_a   1.000
_cell.length_b   1.000
_cell.length_c   1.000
_cell.angle_alpha   90.00
_cell.angle_beta   90.00
_cell.angle_gamma   90.00
#
_symmetry.space_group_name_H-M   'P 1'
#
loop_
_entity.id
_entity.type
_entity.pdbx_description
1 polymer ?
#
loop_
_entity_poly.entity_id
_entity_poly.type
_entity_poly.pdbx_seq_one_letter_code
_entity_poly.pdbx_strand_id
1 'polypeptide(L)'
;MRLPWLSTLTAVIVAGTLALAAPARADDGRAVSPTGELRSFYRHALNRTPDASGLNTYLGLAGQDCRAGVLRFSYDLLNNPEAARFLNAPDRQTNAVFMALLNRAPDPSGWATYLAMDRAEGIDRSTVDIMKSPEYRSRLNAICAGRTSPSRVGVYNGAEVADIVQNLLTAASIGMLNCGVTSVVNKMKKKAKGAVGLPAIAAYSAEISSMAAGTSASCKLAKQLALGAAWAAYIGSRNHPVYVYDLQTEDKPGTISKTVRSTYKIGWTPADTRTFAGSVKVAPF
;
A
#
# COMPACT_ATOMS: atom_id res chain seq x y z
N MET A 1 45.41 -71.07 13.75
CA MET A 1 44.33 -70.49 14.59
C MET A 1 43.76 -69.29 13.86
N ARG A 2 42.48 -69.35 13.47
CA ARG A 2 41.75 -68.28 12.78
C ARG A 2 40.90 -67.52 13.82
N LEU A 3 40.92 -66.19 13.81
CA LEU A 3 40.01 -65.30 14.55
C LEU A 3 39.35 -64.31 13.57
N PRO A 4 38.15 -63.78 13.89
CA PRO A 4 37.10 -63.55 12.93
C PRO A 4 36.89 -62.08 12.56
N TRP A 5 36.10 -61.91 11.49
CA TRP A 5 35.71 -60.68 10.83
C TRP A 5 34.96 -59.69 11.75
N LEU A 6 35.30 -58.41 11.64
CA LEU A 6 34.51 -57.28 12.13
C LEU A 6 33.57 -56.82 11.01
N SER A 7 32.27 -57.02 11.20
CA SER A 7 31.22 -56.49 10.34
C SER A 7 30.86 -55.08 10.80
N THR A 8 31.12 -54.08 9.97
CA THR A 8 30.71 -52.69 10.18
C THR A 8 29.22 -52.53 9.85
N LEU A 9 28.39 -52.38 10.89
CA LEU A 9 26.99 -51.98 10.76
C LEU A 9 26.92 -50.48 10.41
N THR A 10 26.51 -50.18 9.18
CA THR A 10 26.18 -48.80 8.77
C THR A 10 24.74 -48.50 9.17
N ALA A 11 24.54 -47.65 10.17
CA ALA A 11 23.21 -47.14 10.52
C ALA A 11 22.79 -46.09 9.49
N VAL A 12 21.84 -46.44 8.62
CA VAL A 12 21.17 -45.47 7.74
C VAL A 12 20.10 -44.75 8.55
N ILE A 13 20.38 -43.52 8.95
CA ILE A 13 19.39 -42.62 9.54
C ILE A 13 18.56 -42.05 8.38
N VAL A 14 17.36 -42.60 8.18
CA VAL A 14 16.36 -42.00 7.29
C VAL A 14 15.76 -40.80 8.03
N ALA A 15 16.26 -39.61 7.73
CA ALA A 15 15.63 -38.36 8.17
C ALA A 15 14.28 -38.21 7.46
N GLY A 16 13.22 -38.72 8.08
CA GLY A 16 11.86 -38.46 7.65
C GLY A 16 11.55 -36.98 7.81
N THR A 17 11.52 -36.23 6.71
CA THR A 17 10.93 -34.89 6.68
C THR A 17 9.44 -35.02 6.98
N LEU A 18 9.05 -34.74 8.23
CA LEU A 18 7.66 -34.49 8.58
C LEU A 18 7.23 -33.22 7.85
N ALA A 19 6.66 -33.39 6.66
CA ALA A 19 5.91 -32.34 6.00
C ALA A 19 4.70 -32.03 6.89
N LEU A 20 4.78 -30.93 7.63
CA LEU A 20 3.61 -30.31 8.25
C LEU A 20 2.60 -30.07 7.13
N ALA A 21 1.59 -30.93 7.05
CA ALA A 21 0.51 -30.79 6.09
C ALA A 21 -0.17 -29.45 6.36
N ALA A 22 -0.05 -28.53 5.41
CA ALA A 22 -0.82 -27.29 5.44
C ALA A 22 -2.32 -27.64 5.55
N PRO A 23 -3.10 -26.91 6.35
CA PRO A 23 -4.53 -27.17 6.47
C PRO A 23 -5.18 -27.09 5.09
N ALA A 24 -5.73 -28.21 4.62
CA ALA A 24 -6.39 -28.30 3.34
C ALA A 24 -7.73 -27.54 3.37
N ARG A 25 -7.88 -26.65 2.37
CA ARG A 25 -9.00 -25.75 2.02
C ARG A 25 -9.38 -24.71 3.08
N ALA A 26 -9.15 -23.45 2.70
CA ALA A 26 -9.64 -22.30 3.43
C ALA A 26 -10.25 -21.26 2.47
N ASP A 27 -10.87 -21.73 1.38
CA ASP A 27 -11.86 -20.92 0.69
C ASP A 27 -13.07 -20.83 1.62
N ASP A 28 -13.34 -19.64 2.13
CA ASP A 28 -14.41 -19.41 3.08
C ASP A 28 -15.79 -19.25 2.41
N GLY A 29 -15.86 -19.51 1.09
CA GLY A 29 -17.05 -19.48 0.26
C GLY A 29 -17.58 -18.08 -0.01
N ARG A 30 -16.85 -17.02 0.35
CA ARG A 30 -17.32 -15.64 0.17
C ARG A 30 -17.54 -15.29 -1.30
N ALA A 31 -18.63 -14.57 -1.55
CA ALA A 31 -18.89 -14.00 -2.85
C ALA A 31 -17.79 -13.00 -3.25
N VAL A 32 -17.36 -13.03 -4.51
CA VAL A 32 -16.41 -12.07 -5.10
C VAL A 32 -17.09 -10.72 -5.29
N SER A 33 -17.22 -9.97 -4.20
CA SER A 33 -17.93 -8.70 -4.12
C SER A 33 -17.47 -7.90 -2.89
N PRO A 34 -17.61 -6.56 -2.88
CA PRO A 34 -17.23 -5.76 -1.71
C PRO A 34 -17.91 -6.22 -0.41
N THR A 35 -19.18 -6.62 -0.48
CA THR A 35 -19.94 -7.14 0.67
C THR A 35 -19.42 -8.48 1.17
N GLY A 36 -19.11 -9.41 0.26
CA GLY A 36 -18.54 -10.72 0.63
C GLY A 36 -17.17 -10.59 1.28
N GLU A 37 -16.32 -9.72 0.72
CA GLU A 37 -15.02 -9.38 1.29
C GLU A 37 -15.17 -8.77 2.68
N LEU A 38 -15.98 -7.71 2.82
CA LEU A 38 -16.17 -7.03 4.10
C LEU A 38 -16.59 -8.00 5.20
N ARG A 39 -17.57 -8.87 4.93
CA ARG A 39 -18.01 -9.88 5.91
C ARG A 39 -16.89 -10.83 6.31
N SER A 40 -16.03 -11.20 5.38
CA SER A 40 -14.89 -12.07 5.65
C SER A 40 -13.83 -11.36 6.50
N PHE A 41 -13.57 -10.06 6.31
CA PHE A 41 -12.74 -9.29 7.24
C PHE A 41 -13.31 -9.26 8.66
N TYR A 42 -14.60 -8.98 8.82
CA TYR A 42 -15.23 -8.99 10.14
C TYR A 42 -15.12 -10.37 10.82
N ARG A 43 -15.28 -11.45 10.06
CA ARG A 43 -15.13 -12.82 10.57
C ARG A 43 -13.69 -13.12 10.97
N HIS A 44 -12.71 -12.89 10.09
CA HIS A 44 -11.34 -13.34 10.32
C HIS A 44 -10.51 -12.38 11.17
N ALA A 45 -10.79 -11.08 11.12
CA ALA A 45 -10.05 -10.06 11.87
C ALA A 45 -10.72 -9.72 13.21
N LEU A 46 -12.05 -9.78 13.31
CA LEU A 46 -12.81 -9.33 14.49
C LEU A 46 -13.65 -10.42 15.14
N ASN A 47 -13.72 -11.62 14.56
CA ASN A 47 -14.54 -12.75 15.04
C ASN A 47 -16.01 -12.39 15.29
N ARG A 48 -16.59 -11.57 14.42
CA ARG A 48 -18.00 -11.17 14.51
C ARG A 48 -18.61 -10.89 13.15
N THR A 49 -19.92 -10.66 13.12
CA THR A 49 -20.60 -10.10 11.94
C THR A 49 -20.47 -8.58 11.93
N PRO A 50 -20.46 -7.94 10.75
CA PRO A 50 -20.54 -6.49 10.66
C PRO A 50 -21.85 -5.99 11.26
N ASP A 51 -21.77 -4.93 12.06
CA ASP A 51 -22.93 -4.14 12.44
C ASP A 51 -23.42 -3.29 11.24
N ALA A 52 -24.67 -2.84 11.30
CA ALA A 52 -25.30 -2.10 10.18
C ALA A 52 -24.56 -0.79 9.87
N SER A 53 -24.01 -0.11 10.87
CA SER A 53 -23.29 1.15 10.71
C SER A 53 -21.95 0.94 9.99
N GLY A 54 -21.16 -0.03 10.42
CA GLY A 54 -19.89 -0.41 9.79
C GLY A 54 -20.09 -0.91 8.36
N LEU A 55 -21.13 -1.73 8.14
CA LEU A 55 -21.49 -2.20 6.80
C LEU A 55 -21.83 -1.02 5.87
N ASN A 56 -22.70 -0.10 6.30
CA ASN A 56 -23.08 1.06 5.51
C ASN A 56 -21.89 2.00 5.24
N THR A 57 -21.03 2.20 6.23
CA THR A 57 -19.85 3.07 6.11
C THR A 57 -18.89 2.54 5.04
N TYR A 58 -18.46 1.28 5.16
CA TYR A 58 -17.46 0.73 4.25
C TYR A 58 -18.03 0.43 2.86
N LEU A 59 -19.27 -0.04 2.76
CA LEU A 59 -19.91 -0.25 1.45
C LEU A 59 -20.27 1.07 0.76
N GLY A 60 -20.58 2.13 1.51
CA GLY A 60 -20.73 3.48 0.96
C GLY A 60 -19.45 3.97 0.29
N LEU A 61 -18.29 3.78 0.95
CA LEU A 61 -16.98 4.11 0.38
C LEU A 61 -16.68 3.26 -0.88
N ALA A 62 -16.94 1.95 -0.83
CA ALA A 62 -16.76 1.07 -1.98
C ALA A 62 -17.75 1.34 -3.12
N GLY A 63 -18.90 1.95 -2.83
CA GLY A 63 -19.86 2.42 -3.83
C GLY A 63 -19.37 3.67 -4.59
N GLN A 64 -18.65 4.56 -3.90
CA GLN A 64 -18.06 5.76 -4.51
C GLN A 64 -16.82 5.42 -5.35
N ASP A 65 -15.94 4.59 -4.81
CA ASP A 65 -14.77 4.06 -5.48
C ASP A 65 -14.49 2.66 -4.94
N CYS A 66 -14.78 1.64 -5.74
CA CYS A 66 -14.68 0.25 -5.32
C CYS A 66 -13.27 -0.11 -4.86
N ARG A 67 -12.24 0.24 -5.64
CA ARG A 67 -10.87 -0.11 -5.29
C ARG A 67 -10.43 0.62 -4.02
N ALA A 68 -10.66 1.92 -3.94
CA ALA A 68 -10.30 2.71 -2.76
C ALA A 68 -11.04 2.20 -1.51
N GLY A 69 -12.34 1.96 -1.61
CA GLY A 69 -13.17 1.48 -0.50
C GLY A 69 -12.76 0.09 -0.02
N VAL A 70 -12.49 -0.85 -0.93
CA VAL A 70 -12.04 -2.21 -0.58
C VAL A 70 -10.67 -2.18 0.09
N LEU A 71 -9.70 -1.45 -0.48
CA LEU A 71 -8.40 -1.27 0.16
C LEU A 71 -8.53 -0.62 1.56
N ARG A 72 -9.45 0.33 1.69
CA ARG A 72 -9.74 1.03 2.94
C ARG A 72 -10.22 0.11 4.04
N PHE A 73 -11.32 -0.63 3.83
CA PHE A 73 -11.80 -1.52 4.88
C PHE A 73 -10.86 -2.70 5.13
N SER A 74 -10.12 -3.16 4.11
CA SER A 74 -9.17 -4.26 4.26
C SER A 74 -8.06 -3.91 5.23
N TYR A 75 -7.50 -2.70 5.11
CA TYR A 75 -6.49 -2.21 6.03
C TYR A 75 -7.08 -1.86 7.40
N ASP A 76 -8.18 -1.10 7.45
CA ASP A 76 -8.75 -0.63 8.71
C ASP A 76 -9.17 -1.78 9.63
N LEU A 77 -9.81 -2.82 9.09
CA LEU A 77 -10.33 -3.92 9.90
C LEU A 77 -9.21 -4.84 10.42
N LEU A 78 -8.14 -5.05 9.65
CA LEU A 78 -6.98 -5.83 10.12
C LEU A 78 -6.13 -5.07 11.14
N ASN A 79 -6.09 -3.74 11.06
CA ASN A 79 -5.16 -2.90 11.83
C ASN A 79 -5.83 -2.07 12.94
N ASN A 80 -7.10 -2.33 13.27
CA ASN A 80 -7.77 -1.61 14.35
C ASN A 80 -7.44 -2.19 15.75
N PRO A 81 -7.69 -1.42 16.83
CA PRO A 81 -7.47 -1.90 18.20
C PRO A 81 -8.32 -3.11 18.61
N GLU A 82 -9.48 -3.34 17.97
CA GLU A 82 -10.35 -4.48 18.25
C GLU A 82 -9.73 -5.79 17.71
N ALA A 83 -9.23 -5.75 16.47
CA ALA A 83 -8.45 -6.80 15.84
C ALA A 83 -7.18 -7.07 16.62
N ALA A 84 -6.47 -6.05 17.11
CA ALA A 84 -5.27 -6.25 17.93
C ALA A 84 -5.56 -7.05 19.22
N ARG A 85 -6.76 -6.93 19.81
CA ARG A 85 -7.16 -7.73 20.98
C ARG A 85 -7.45 -9.18 20.60
N PHE A 86 -8.08 -9.40 19.45
CA PHE A 86 -8.44 -10.74 18.98
C PHE A 86 -7.25 -11.50 18.37
N LEU A 87 -6.49 -10.83 17.52
CA LEU A 87 -5.25 -11.26 16.85
C LEU A 87 -4.03 -10.93 17.72
N ASN A 88 -4.08 -11.27 19.00
CA ASN A 88 -3.03 -10.93 19.97
C ASN A 88 -1.77 -11.83 19.90
N ALA A 89 -1.59 -12.57 18.82
CA ALA A 89 -0.43 -13.42 18.59
C ALA A 89 -0.05 -13.41 17.10
N PRO A 90 1.26 -13.35 16.74
CA PRO A 90 1.70 -13.23 15.35
C PRO A 90 1.22 -14.35 14.43
N ASP A 91 1.10 -15.58 14.92
CA ASP A 91 0.53 -16.71 14.18
C ASP A 91 -0.94 -16.45 13.79
N ARG A 92 -1.75 -15.97 14.73
CA ARG A 92 -3.15 -15.60 14.45
C ARG A 92 -3.24 -14.41 13.50
N GLN A 93 -2.35 -13.44 13.62
CA GLN A 93 -2.26 -12.30 12.70
C GLN A 93 -1.99 -12.78 11.28
N THR A 94 -0.91 -13.55 11.08
CA THR A 94 -0.55 -14.08 9.75
C THR A 94 -1.71 -14.87 9.15
N ASN A 95 -2.34 -15.74 9.94
CA ASN A 95 -3.48 -16.52 9.44
C ASN A 95 -4.64 -15.61 9.02
N ALA A 96 -5.00 -14.62 9.84
CA ALA A 96 -6.09 -13.70 9.56
C ALA A 96 -5.83 -12.87 8.29
N VAL A 97 -4.59 -12.41 8.07
CA VAL A 97 -4.22 -11.65 6.88
C VAL A 97 -4.42 -12.49 5.60
N PHE A 98 -3.96 -13.73 5.57
CA PHE A 98 -4.15 -14.64 4.42
C PHE A 98 -5.62 -14.97 4.18
N MET A 99 -6.36 -15.31 5.24
CA MET A 99 -7.77 -15.65 5.14
C MET A 99 -8.61 -14.46 4.69
N ALA A 100 -8.36 -13.27 5.25
CA ALA A 100 -9.12 -12.07 4.95
C ALA A 100 -8.75 -11.44 3.61
N LEU A 101 -7.48 -11.42 3.20
CA LEU A 101 -7.08 -10.80 1.93
C LEU A 101 -7.16 -11.77 0.75
N LEU A 102 -6.68 -13.00 0.92
CA LEU A 102 -6.48 -13.94 -0.18
C LEU A 102 -7.54 -15.03 -0.27
N ASN A 103 -8.39 -15.18 0.76
CA ASN A 103 -9.38 -16.27 0.85
C ASN A 103 -8.74 -17.66 0.76
N ARG A 104 -7.60 -17.83 1.43
CA ARG A 104 -6.92 -19.12 1.51
C ARG A 104 -6.05 -19.17 2.75
N ALA A 105 -5.67 -20.39 3.13
CA ALA A 105 -4.61 -20.58 4.11
C ALA A 105 -3.25 -20.22 3.48
N PRO A 106 -2.31 -19.75 4.30
CA PRO A 106 -0.93 -19.62 3.87
C PRO A 106 -0.33 -21.00 3.56
N ASP A 107 0.44 -21.07 2.47
CA ASP A 107 1.34 -22.19 2.24
C ASP A 107 2.50 -22.17 3.26
N PRO A 108 3.23 -23.28 3.48
CA PRO A 108 4.27 -23.34 4.52
C PRO A 108 5.35 -22.27 4.39
N SER A 109 5.77 -21.95 3.16
CA SER A 109 6.74 -20.87 2.89
C SER A 109 6.17 -19.50 3.21
N GLY A 110 4.97 -19.19 2.71
CA GLY A 110 4.28 -17.93 2.96
C GLY A 110 4.05 -17.73 4.45
N TRP A 111 3.60 -18.76 5.17
CA TRP A 111 3.45 -18.72 6.62
C TRP A 111 4.75 -18.31 7.31
N ALA A 112 5.86 -18.99 7.02
CA ALA A 112 7.14 -18.70 7.65
C ALA A 112 7.62 -17.27 7.37
N THR A 113 7.47 -16.80 6.13
CA THR A 113 7.85 -15.44 5.72
C THR A 113 7.02 -14.38 6.44
N TYR A 114 5.69 -14.48 6.41
CA TYR A 114 4.81 -13.47 6.99
C TYR A 114 4.76 -13.54 8.51
N LEU A 115 4.95 -14.71 9.12
CA LEU A 115 5.11 -14.84 10.57
C LEU A 115 6.38 -14.13 11.06
N ALA A 116 7.49 -14.23 10.32
CA ALA A 116 8.71 -13.50 10.65
C ALA A 116 8.50 -11.99 10.53
N MET A 117 7.75 -11.55 9.50
CA MET A 117 7.37 -10.16 9.29
C MET A 117 6.49 -9.62 10.42
N ASP A 118 5.44 -10.36 10.80
CA ASP A 118 4.53 -9.98 11.89
C ASP A 118 5.24 -9.90 13.24
N ARG A 119 6.23 -10.77 13.49
CA ARG A 119 7.07 -10.70 14.69
C ARG A 119 8.00 -9.50 14.73
N ALA A 120 8.53 -9.09 13.58
CA ALA A 120 9.53 -8.03 13.49
C ALA A 120 8.90 -6.64 13.40
N GLU A 121 7.82 -6.51 12.63
CA GLU A 121 7.24 -5.22 12.23
C GLU A 121 5.76 -5.08 12.61
N GLY A 122 5.05 -6.20 12.78
CA GLY A 122 3.62 -6.22 13.09
C GLY A 122 2.73 -6.51 11.87
N ILE A 123 1.44 -6.74 12.14
CA ILE A 123 0.42 -7.11 11.14
C ILE A 123 0.20 -6.05 10.05
N ASP A 124 0.48 -4.79 10.33
CA ASP A 124 0.34 -3.70 9.35
C ASP A 124 1.29 -3.92 8.17
N ARG A 125 2.49 -4.43 8.45
CA ARG A 125 3.48 -4.73 7.43
C ARG A 125 3.05 -5.88 6.52
N SER A 126 2.62 -7.02 7.08
CA SER A 126 2.16 -8.16 6.27
C SER A 126 0.88 -7.84 5.50
N THR A 127 -0.04 -7.08 6.10
CA THR A 127 -1.26 -6.59 5.44
C THR A 127 -0.92 -5.83 4.16
N VAL A 128 0.00 -4.86 4.26
CA VAL A 128 0.40 -4.01 3.13
C VAL A 128 1.13 -4.80 2.07
N ASP A 129 2.03 -5.69 2.48
CA ASP A 129 2.80 -6.50 1.55
C ASP A 129 1.90 -7.46 0.75
N ILE A 130 0.95 -8.13 1.41
CA ILE A 130 -0.04 -8.97 0.74
C ILE A 130 -0.98 -8.15 -0.15
N MET A 131 -1.42 -6.96 0.28
CA MET A 131 -2.24 -6.06 -0.54
C MET A 131 -1.54 -5.63 -1.84
N LYS A 132 -0.21 -5.71 -1.89
CA LYS A 132 0.57 -5.42 -3.10
C LYS A 132 0.81 -6.64 -3.98
N SER A 133 0.61 -7.84 -3.47
CA SER A 133 0.85 -9.07 -4.20
C SER A 133 0.03 -9.12 -5.51
N PRO A 134 0.56 -9.75 -6.57
CA PRO A 134 -0.23 -9.99 -7.79
C PRO A 134 -1.53 -10.75 -7.51
N GLU A 135 -1.51 -11.65 -6.51
CA GLU A 135 -2.67 -12.44 -6.09
C GLU A 135 -3.79 -11.55 -5.55
N TYR A 136 -3.49 -10.68 -4.58
CA TYR A 136 -4.48 -9.75 -4.05
C TYR A 136 -4.95 -8.74 -5.11
N ARG A 137 -4.05 -8.24 -5.97
CA ARG A 137 -4.43 -7.34 -7.06
C ARG A 137 -5.40 -8.01 -8.05
N SER A 138 -5.17 -9.27 -8.39
CA SER A 138 -6.08 -10.05 -9.23
C SER A 138 -7.44 -10.21 -8.55
N ARG A 139 -7.44 -10.54 -7.26
CA ARG A 139 -8.67 -10.63 -6.46
C ARG A 139 -9.43 -9.30 -6.42
N LEU A 140 -8.74 -8.18 -6.13
CA LEU A 140 -9.32 -6.84 -6.08
C LEU A 140 -9.95 -6.47 -7.44
N ASN A 141 -9.30 -6.81 -8.54
CA ASN A 141 -9.86 -6.60 -9.88
C ASN A 141 -11.14 -7.42 -10.10
N ALA A 142 -11.20 -8.66 -9.61
CA ALA A 142 -12.40 -9.47 -9.69
C ALA A 142 -13.53 -8.92 -8.78
N ILE A 143 -13.22 -8.52 -7.55
CA ILE A 143 -14.15 -7.89 -6.60
C ILE A 143 -14.75 -6.60 -7.18
N CYS A 144 -13.95 -5.81 -7.89
CA CYS A 144 -14.35 -4.53 -8.47
C CYS A 144 -14.69 -4.59 -9.96
N ALA A 145 -14.81 -5.77 -10.55
CA ALA A 145 -15.21 -5.92 -11.95
C ALA A 145 -16.59 -5.28 -12.17
N GLY A 146 -16.70 -4.44 -13.19
CA GLY A 146 -17.94 -3.73 -13.55
C GLY A 146 -18.37 -2.63 -12.57
N ARG A 147 -17.53 -2.23 -11.61
CA ARG A 147 -17.84 -1.19 -10.60
C ARG A 147 -17.03 0.08 -10.83
N THR A 148 -17.57 1.21 -10.37
CA THR A 148 -16.88 2.51 -10.43
C THR A 148 -15.57 2.46 -9.64
N SER A 149 -14.48 2.86 -10.27
CA SER A 149 -13.15 3.00 -9.63
C SER A 149 -12.44 4.17 -10.31
N PRO A 150 -12.88 5.41 -10.03
CA PRO A 150 -12.34 6.60 -10.70
C PRO A 150 -10.87 6.83 -10.33
N SER A 151 -10.42 6.37 -9.15
CA SER A 151 -9.04 6.54 -8.72
C SER A 151 -8.16 5.39 -9.19
N ARG A 152 -6.89 5.70 -9.50
CA ARG A 152 -5.82 4.70 -9.46
C ARG A 152 -5.25 4.71 -8.05
N VAL A 153 -5.41 3.60 -7.33
CA VAL A 153 -4.93 3.47 -5.95
C VAL A 153 -3.69 2.59 -5.94
N GLY A 154 -2.59 3.15 -5.42
CA GLY A 154 -1.35 2.42 -5.15
C GLY A 154 -1.12 2.33 -3.65
N VAL A 155 -0.73 1.14 -3.18
CA VAL A 155 -0.24 0.91 -1.81
C VAL A 155 1.25 0.65 -1.89
N TYR A 156 2.03 1.35 -1.08
CA TYR A 156 3.47 1.27 -1.07
C TYR A 156 3.97 1.09 0.35
N ASN A 157 5.07 0.37 0.51
CA ASN A 157 5.71 0.22 1.81
C ASN A 157 6.85 1.25 2.01
N GLY A 158 7.42 1.32 3.22
CA GLY A 158 8.52 2.25 3.56
C GLY A 158 9.71 2.22 2.59
N ALA A 159 10.08 1.05 2.06
CA ALA A 159 11.21 0.89 1.15
C ALA A 159 10.93 1.43 -0.25
N GLU A 160 9.68 1.33 -0.71
CA GLU A 160 9.23 1.80 -2.04
C GLU A 160 8.84 3.27 -2.05
N VAL A 161 8.79 3.91 -0.89
CA VAL A 161 8.53 5.36 -0.81
C VAL A 161 9.55 6.14 -1.63
N ALA A 162 10.80 5.67 -1.73
CA ALA A 162 11.81 6.27 -2.58
C ALA A 162 11.35 6.35 -4.05
N ASP A 163 10.68 5.32 -4.58
CA ASP A 163 10.18 5.29 -5.96
C ASP A 163 9.01 6.25 -6.15
N ILE A 164 8.07 6.32 -5.20
CA ILE A 164 6.98 7.30 -5.23
C ILE A 164 7.54 8.72 -5.22
N VAL A 165 8.46 8.98 -4.30
CA VAL A 165 9.12 10.29 -4.14
C VAL A 165 9.82 10.64 -5.44
N GLN A 166 10.56 9.70 -6.02
CA GLN A 166 11.26 9.91 -7.28
C GLN A 166 10.30 10.18 -8.45
N ASN A 167 9.18 9.46 -8.53
CA ASN A 167 8.16 9.66 -9.56
C ASN A 167 7.48 11.03 -9.42
N LEU A 168 7.07 11.40 -8.20
CA LEU A 168 6.47 12.71 -7.91
C LEU A 168 7.46 13.85 -8.16
N LEU A 169 8.73 13.70 -7.78
CA LEU A 169 9.78 14.68 -8.04
C LEU A 169 10.12 14.80 -9.52
N THR A 170 10.06 13.69 -10.27
CA THR A 170 10.30 13.71 -11.72
C THR A 170 9.15 14.42 -12.44
N ALA A 171 7.90 14.11 -12.07
CA ALA A 171 6.73 14.85 -12.54
C ALA A 171 6.81 16.34 -12.17
N ALA A 172 7.26 16.66 -10.95
CA ALA A 172 7.47 18.04 -10.52
C ALA A 172 8.55 18.73 -11.37
N SER A 173 9.69 18.08 -11.65
CA SER A 173 10.77 18.69 -12.43
C SER A 173 10.35 19.11 -13.84
N ILE A 174 9.48 18.35 -14.51
CA ILE A 174 8.95 18.71 -15.82
C ILE A 174 8.17 20.03 -15.73
N GLY A 175 7.37 20.21 -14.67
CA GLY A 175 6.70 21.48 -14.40
C GLY A 175 7.64 22.61 -13.95
N MET A 176 8.73 22.29 -13.26
CA MET A 176 9.67 23.25 -12.67
C MET A 176 10.71 23.82 -13.63
N LEU A 177 11.03 23.14 -14.73
CA LEU A 177 11.90 23.72 -15.78
C LEU A 177 11.32 25.03 -16.33
N ASN A 178 9.99 25.15 -16.35
CA ASN A 178 9.28 26.37 -16.73
C ASN A 178 9.18 27.41 -15.60
N CYS A 179 9.69 27.11 -14.40
CA CYS A 179 9.56 27.92 -13.18
C CYS A 179 10.90 28.22 -12.47
N GLY A 180 12.04 27.74 -12.98
CA GLY A 180 13.38 27.97 -12.37
C GLY A 180 13.70 27.17 -11.10
N VAL A 181 12.90 26.17 -10.72
CA VAL A 181 12.99 25.48 -9.40
C VAL A 181 13.86 24.20 -9.44
N THR A 182 14.69 24.03 -10.47
CA THR A 182 15.48 22.81 -10.73
C THR A 182 16.45 22.44 -9.58
N SER A 183 16.99 23.42 -8.86
CA SER A 183 17.98 23.18 -7.79
C SER A 183 17.37 22.43 -6.59
N VAL A 184 16.10 22.73 -6.25
CA VAL A 184 15.41 22.12 -5.12
C VAL A 184 15.08 20.66 -5.42
N VAL A 185 14.63 20.34 -6.64
CA VAL A 185 14.37 18.96 -7.04
C VAL A 185 15.65 18.12 -7.01
N ASN A 186 16.76 18.66 -7.52
CA ASN A 186 18.03 17.95 -7.53
C ASN A 186 18.56 17.71 -6.10
N LYS A 187 18.40 18.69 -5.19
CA LYS A 187 18.68 18.50 -3.76
C LYS A 187 17.80 17.40 -3.15
N MET A 188 16.50 17.39 -3.45
CA MET A 188 15.57 16.37 -2.95
C MET A 188 15.91 14.96 -3.48
N LYS A 189 16.15 14.81 -4.79
CA LYS A 189 16.55 13.54 -5.41
C LYS A 189 17.83 12.98 -4.80
N LYS A 190 18.84 13.83 -4.57
CA LYS A 190 20.12 13.41 -3.98
C LYS A 190 19.96 12.94 -2.53
N LYS A 191 19.10 13.57 -1.73
CA LYS A 191 18.89 13.19 -0.33
C LYS A 191 17.88 12.06 -0.13
N ALA A 192 16.87 11.93 -1.00
CA ALA A 192 15.96 10.78 -1.01
C ALA A 192 16.71 9.45 -1.19
N LYS A 193 17.85 9.47 -1.90
CA LYS A 193 18.76 8.32 -2.04
C LYS A 193 19.63 8.04 -0.81
N GLY A 194 19.76 8.97 0.14
CA GLY A 194 20.79 8.94 1.18
C GLY A 194 20.29 8.70 2.61
N ALA A 195 19.20 9.33 3.03
CA ALA A 195 18.60 9.16 4.36
C ALA A 195 17.34 10.02 4.48
N VAL A 196 16.19 9.40 4.75
CA VAL A 196 14.95 10.14 4.99
C VAL A 196 14.86 10.49 6.48
N GLY A 197 15.52 11.57 6.89
CA GLY A 197 15.39 12.15 8.23
C GLY A 197 14.30 13.21 8.30
N LEU A 198 13.50 13.21 9.38
CA LEU A 198 12.45 14.21 9.70
C LEU A 198 12.89 15.69 9.49
N PRO A 199 14.11 16.11 9.91
CA PRO A 199 14.55 17.51 9.76
C PRO A 199 14.73 17.95 8.31
N ALA A 200 15.11 17.03 7.42
CA ALA A 200 15.30 17.35 6.01
C ALA A 200 13.96 17.70 5.37
N ILE A 201 12.89 16.97 5.69
CA ILE A 201 11.55 17.16 5.12
C ILE A 201 10.94 18.51 5.52
N ALA A 202 11.08 18.92 6.79
CA ALA A 202 10.61 20.22 7.26
C ALA A 202 11.37 21.40 6.62
N ALA A 203 12.69 21.25 6.41
CA ALA A 203 13.47 22.24 5.69
C ALA A 203 13.05 22.36 4.21
N TYR A 204 12.70 21.23 3.57
CA TYR A 204 12.27 21.22 2.18
C TYR A 204 10.93 21.93 1.96
N SER A 205 9.93 21.76 2.82
CA SER A 205 8.63 22.41 2.64
C SER A 205 8.71 23.93 2.76
N ALA A 206 9.62 24.44 3.60
CA ALA A 206 9.92 25.85 3.75
C ALA A 206 10.69 26.42 2.53
N GLU A 207 11.74 25.74 2.06
CA GLU A 207 12.55 26.17 0.89
C GLU A 207 11.73 26.13 -0.42
N ILE A 208 10.85 25.13 -0.59
CA ILE A 208 9.90 25.06 -1.72
C ILE A 208 8.89 26.22 -1.66
N SER A 209 8.46 26.61 -0.47
CA SER A 209 7.43 27.64 -0.31
C SER A 209 7.97 29.05 -0.52
N SER A 210 9.23 29.31 -0.20
CA SER A 210 9.86 30.62 -0.38
C SER A 210 10.30 30.91 -1.82
N MET A 211 10.71 29.90 -2.59
CA MET A 211 11.21 30.09 -3.97
C MET A 211 10.11 30.15 -5.05
N ALA A 212 8.86 29.85 -4.71
CA ALA A 212 7.77 29.67 -5.68
C ALA A 212 6.73 30.81 -5.70
N ALA A 213 7.12 32.04 -5.39
CA ALA A 213 6.22 33.21 -5.38
C ALA A 213 5.78 33.70 -6.79
N GLY A 214 6.06 32.95 -7.88
CA GLY A 214 5.68 33.27 -9.26
C GLY A 214 4.48 32.46 -9.79
N THR A 215 3.45 33.16 -10.26
CA THR A 215 2.05 32.70 -10.42
C THR A 215 1.70 32.02 -11.76
N SER A 216 2.47 31.02 -12.20
CA SER A 216 2.00 30.14 -13.29
C SER A 216 1.32 28.88 -12.74
N ALA A 217 0.29 28.40 -13.45
CA ALA A 217 -0.44 27.17 -13.07
C ALA A 217 0.50 25.95 -12.99
N SER A 218 1.49 25.88 -13.87
CA SER A 218 2.55 24.86 -13.87
C SER A 218 3.40 24.90 -12.60
N CYS A 219 3.74 26.09 -12.09
CA CYS A 219 4.48 26.23 -10.82
C CYS A 219 3.65 25.75 -9.63
N LYS A 220 2.34 26.00 -9.64
CA LYS A 220 1.43 25.50 -8.59
C LYS A 220 1.36 23.98 -8.58
N LEU A 221 1.23 23.33 -9.75
CA LEU A 221 1.23 21.87 -9.84
C LEU A 221 2.56 21.27 -9.39
N ALA A 222 3.68 21.81 -9.88
CA ALA A 222 5.02 21.38 -9.47
C ALA A 222 5.22 21.47 -7.95
N LYS A 223 4.79 22.58 -7.32
CA LYS A 223 4.83 22.75 -5.87
C LYS A 223 4.02 21.66 -5.15
N GLN A 224 2.83 21.36 -5.64
CA GLN A 224 1.94 20.35 -5.03
C GLN A 224 2.51 18.95 -5.15
N LEU A 225 3.11 18.61 -6.29
CA LEU A 225 3.83 17.34 -6.48
C LEU A 225 5.04 17.22 -5.57
N ALA A 226 5.83 18.29 -5.43
CA ALA A 226 6.99 18.30 -4.52
C ALA A 226 6.56 18.20 -3.05
N LEU A 227 5.49 18.88 -2.64
CA LEU A 227 4.91 18.73 -1.30
C LEU A 227 4.35 17.32 -1.07
N GLY A 228 3.70 16.74 -2.09
CA GLY A 228 3.25 15.35 -2.05
C GLY A 228 4.41 14.37 -1.89
N ALA A 229 5.52 14.59 -2.60
CA ALA A 229 6.74 13.80 -2.46
C ALA A 229 7.34 13.92 -1.05
N ALA A 230 7.45 15.15 -0.53
CA ALA A 230 7.94 15.38 0.83
C ALA A 230 7.06 14.70 1.89
N TRP A 231 5.74 14.73 1.71
CA TRP A 231 4.79 14.06 2.59
C TRP A 231 4.86 12.53 2.49
N ALA A 232 4.98 11.97 1.28
CA ALA A 232 5.20 10.54 1.09
C ALA A 232 6.50 10.09 1.78
N ALA A 233 7.59 10.84 1.61
CA ALA A 233 8.87 10.59 2.27
C ALA A 233 8.74 10.61 3.80
N TYR A 234 8.01 11.59 4.34
CA TYR A 234 7.72 11.68 5.77
C TYR A 234 6.97 10.47 6.32
N ILE A 235 6.03 9.95 5.55
CA ILE A 235 5.29 8.75 5.93
C ILE A 235 6.21 7.52 5.89
N GLY A 236 6.94 7.35 4.78
CA GLY A 236 7.83 6.21 4.59
C GLY A 236 8.97 6.09 5.58
N SER A 237 9.50 7.22 6.07
CA SER A 237 10.62 7.20 7.03
C SER A 237 10.26 6.61 8.39
N ARG A 238 8.96 6.47 8.68
CA ARG A 238 8.47 5.81 9.89
C ARG A 238 8.06 4.35 9.64
N ASN A 239 8.49 3.78 8.51
CA ASN A 239 8.15 2.42 8.06
C ASN A 239 6.65 2.14 7.92
N HIS A 240 5.82 3.19 7.86
CA HIS A 240 4.40 3.05 7.65
C HIS A 240 4.08 2.94 6.14
N PRO A 241 2.96 2.28 5.78
CA PRO A 241 2.50 2.27 4.41
C PRO A 241 2.14 3.66 3.91
N VAL A 242 2.44 3.90 2.63
CA VAL A 242 2.00 5.09 1.91
C VAL A 242 0.89 4.67 0.95
N TYR A 243 -0.29 5.24 1.17
CA TYR A 243 -1.39 5.16 0.23
C TYR A 243 -1.36 6.35 -0.69
N VAL A 244 -1.38 6.12 -2.00
CA VAL A 244 -1.47 7.17 -3.02
C VAL A 244 -2.72 6.94 -3.85
N TYR A 245 -3.64 7.91 -3.79
CA TYR A 245 -4.81 7.97 -4.67
C TYR A 245 -4.51 8.99 -5.74
N ASP A 246 -4.40 8.56 -6.98
CA ASP A 246 -4.45 9.43 -8.14
C ASP A 246 -5.92 9.59 -8.53
N LEU A 247 -6.51 10.70 -8.07
CA LEU A 247 -7.85 11.13 -8.46
C LEU A 247 -7.73 11.78 -9.83
N GLN A 248 -8.36 11.12 -10.79
CA GLN A 248 -8.24 11.32 -12.23
C GLN A 248 -8.00 12.75 -12.72
N THR A 249 -7.32 12.76 -13.87
CA THR A 249 -7.17 13.94 -14.70
C THR A 249 -8.49 14.33 -15.35
N GLU A 250 -9.13 15.36 -14.82
CA GLU A 250 -10.28 15.97 -15.49
C GLU A 250 -9.77 16.71 -16.73
N ASP A 251 -10.01 16.12 -17.91
CA ASP A 251 -9.73 16.74 -19.20
C ASP A 251 -10.93 17.61 -19.58
N LYS A 252 -10.81 18.92 -19.39
CA LYS A 252 -11.80 19.86 -19.93
C LYS A 252 -11.36 20.27 -21.33
N PRO A 253 -12.06 19.81 -22.40
CA PRO A 253 -11.76 20.27 -23.74
C PRO A 253 -12.04 21.77 -23.82
N GLY A 254 -11.00 22.56 -23.97
CA GLY A 254 -11.08 23.95 -24.38
C GLY A 254 -10.64 24.07 -25.83
N THR A 255 -11.27 24.95 -26.60
CA THR A 255 -11.06 25.12 -28.04
C THR A 255 -9.61 25.49 -28.42
N ILE A 256 -8.83 26.03 -27.46
CA ILE A 256 -7.46 26.53 -27.68
C ILE A 256 -6.46 25.94 -26.67
N SER A 257 -6.92 25.34 -25.56
CA SER A 257 -6.03 24.75 -24.55
C SER A 257 -6.74 23.69 -23.73
N LYS A 258 -6.01 22.62 -23.40
CA LYS A 258 -6.47 21.53 -22.53
C LYS A 258 -5.97 21.78 -21.11
N THR A 259 -6.87 21.80 -20.12
CA THR A 259 -6.44 21.89 -18.71
C THR A 259 -6.42 20.50 -18.10
N VAL A 260 -5.23 20.03 -17.71
CA VAL A 260 -5.00 18.79 -16.99
C VAL A 260 -4.98 19.13 -15.50
N ARG A 261 -5.97 18.65 -14.73
CA ARG A 261 -5.97 18.74 -13.27
C ARG A 261 -5.43 17.44 -12.69
N SER A 262 -4.55 17.50 -11.71
CA SER A 262 -4.09 16.29 -11.01
C SER A 262 -4.33 16.47 -9.53
N THR A 263 -4.98 15.49 -8.92
CA THR A 263 -5.24 15.47 -7.47
C THR A 263 -4.70 14.18 -6.89
N TYR A 264 -3.73 14.30 -5.99
CA TYR A 264 -3.15 13.19 -5.27
C TYR A 264 -3.64 13.22 -3.82
N LYS A 265 -4.09 12.08 -3.28
CA LYS A 265 -4.25 11.93 -1.84
C LYS A 265 -3.15 11.01 -1.33
N ILE A 266 -2.36 11.47 -0.36
CA ILE A 266 -1.22 10.73 0.18
C ILE A 266 -1.35 10.63 1.70
N GLY A 267 -1.27 9.43 2.27
CA GLY A 267 -1.53 9.21 3.69
C GLY A 267 -0.97 7.90 4.26
N TRP A 268 -0.94 7.84 5.60
CA TRP A 268 -0.59 6.64 6.38
C TRP A 268 -1.62 5.54 6.22
N THR A 269 -2.87 5.96 6.14
CA THR A 269 -4.04 5.11 5.97
C THR A 269 -4.96 5.75 4.94
N PRO A 270 -5.88 4.99 4.34
CA PRO A 270 -6.84 5.55 3.39
C PRO A 270 -7.73 6.70 3.90
N ALA A 271 -7.98 6.87 5.20
CA ALA A 271 -8.76 8.01 5.74
C ALA A 271 -7.88 9.13 6.23
N ASP A 272 -6.65 8.84 6.67
CA ASP A 272 -5.71 9.88 7.04
C ASP A 272 -4.81 10.23 5.86
N THR A 273 -5.44 10.82 4.83
CA THR A 273 -4.75 11.30 3.63
C THR A 273 -4.77 12.82 3.54
N ARG A 274 -3.67 13.40 3.04
CA ARG A 274 -3.60 14.80 2.64
C ARG A 274 -3.78 14.93 1.14
N THR A 275 -4.55 15.92 0.73
CA THR A 275 -4.83 16.20 -0.69
C THR A 275 -3.83 17.20 -1.25
N PHE A 276 -3.23 16.87 -2.39
CA PHE A 276 -2.30 17.69 -3.15
C PHE A 276 -2.89 17.87 -4.55
N ALA A 277 -3.31 19.09 -4.90
CA ALA A 277 -4.03 19.35 -6.14
C ALA A 277 -3.40 20.48 -6.94
N GLY A 278 -3.19 20.25 -8.23
CA GLY A 278 -2.67 21.24 -9.16
C GLY A 278 -3.28 21.11 -10.55
N SER A 279 -3.03 22.10 -11.41
CA SER A 279 -3.52 22.08 -12.79
C SER A 279 -2.50 22.69 -13.73
N VAL A 280 -2.37 22.12 -14.92
CA VAL A 280 -1.54 22.65 -16.01
C VAL A 280 -2.36 22.85 -17.27
N LYS A 281 -2.16 23.96 -17.96
CA LYS A 281 -2.70 24.17 -19.31
C LYS A 281 -1.69 23.61 -20.32
N VAL A 282 -2.16 22.74 -21.19
CA VAL A 282 -1.38 22.11 -22.27
C VAL A 282 -1.94 22.63 -23.58
N ALA A 283 -1.07 23.08 -24.49
CA ALA A 283 -1.48 23.44 -25.83
C ALA A 283 -1.95 22.17 -26.58
N PRO A 284 -3.00 22.26 -27.42
CA PRO A 284 -3.32 21.17 -28.34
C PRO A 284 -2.13 20.96 -29.27
N PHE A 285 -1.68 19.71 -29.38
CA PHE A 285 -0.70 19.29 -30.39
C PHE A 285 -1.36 19.24 -31.77
#